data_AF-A0A3D3R7T5-F1
#
_entry.id   AF-A0A3D3R7T5-F1
#
_cell.length_a   1.000
_cell.length_b   1.000
_cell.length_c   1.000
_cell.angle_alpha   90.00
_cell.angle_beta   90.00
_cell.angle_gamma   90.00
#
_symmetry.space_group_name_H-M   'P 1'
#
loop_
_entity.id
_entity.type
_entity.pdbx_description
1 polymer ?
#
loop_
_entity_poly.entity_id
_entity_poly.type
_entity_poly.pdbx_seq_one_letter_code
_entity_poly.pdbx_strand_id
1 'polypeptide(L)'
;MKPLRNLLDKVHPLFDKGGKFEKLYPLYEAQDTFLYTPGEVTHEASHVRDSIDLKRMMSMVIVALLPCVFMALYNTGYQANSAMSAMGIDTVPGWRGSVMAAIGVAPEASSLVSNLVHGALYFLPVYIVCMAVGGAWEGLFCIIRRHEINEGFLVTGMLFPL
;
A
#
# COMPACT_ATOMS: atom_id res chain seq x y z
N MET A 1 -16.63 2.99 -24.69
CA MET A 1 -16.93 4.28 -24.03
C MET A 1 -16.61 4.13 -22.54
N LYS A 2 -15.37 4.44 -22.13
CA LYS A 2 -14.96 4.36 -20.72
C LYS A 2 -14.93 5.80 -20.18
N PRO A 3 -15.91 6.22 -19.35
CA PRO A 3 -16.04 7.62 -18.91
C PRO A 3 -14.82 8.09 -18.11
N LEU A 4 -14.21 7.20 -17.31
CA LEU A 4 -12.96 7.46 -16.58
C LEU A 4 -11.78 7.74 -17.50
N ARG A 5 -11.61 6.95 -18.58
CA ARG A 5 -10.52 7.15 -19.55
C ARG A 5 -10.64 8.49 -20.27
N ASN A 6 -11.85 8.85 -20.71
CA ASN A 6 -12.10 10.13 -21.37
C ASN A 6 -11.88 11.34 -20.43
N LEU A 7 -12.01 11.16 -19.11
CA LEU A 7 -11.76 12.21 -18.13
C LEU A 7 -10.27 12.40 -17.90
N LEU A 8 -9.52 11.30 -17.75
CA LEU A 8 -8.06 11.30 -17.68
C LEU A 8 -7.45 11.92 -18.95
N ASP A 9 -7.84 11.44 -20.13
CA ASP A 9 -7.32 11.92 -21.42
C ASP A 9 -7.55 13.42 -21.66
N LYS A 10 -8.62 14.02 -21.09
CA LYS A 10 -8.88 15.47 -21.16
C LYS A 10 -7.95 16.29 -20.27
N VAL A 11 -7.49 15.69 -19.18
CA VAL A 11 -6.65 16.33 -18.18
C VAL A 11 -5.17 16.16 -18.50
N HIS A 12 -4.80 15.06 -19.18
CA HIS A 12 -3.45 14.74 -19.63
C HIS A 12 -2.66 15.90 -20.27
N PRO A 13 -3.22 16.72 -21.19
CA PRO A 13 -2.47 17.80 -21.86
C PRO A 13 -2.02 18.93 -20.91
N LEU A 14 -2.60 19.03 -19.71
CA LEU A 14 -2.20 20.00 -18.70
C LEU A 14 -0.93 19.57 -17.96
N PHE A 15 -0.65 18.27 -17.96
CA PHE A 15 0.48 17.63 -17.29
C PHE A 15 1.60 17.25 -18.28
N ASP A 16 1.31 17.18 -19.58
CA ASP A 16 2.28 16.84 -20.62
C ASP A 16 3.34 17.95 -20.85
N LYS A 17 4.41 17.67 -21.63
CA LYS A 17 5.53 18.60 -21.85
C LYS A 17 5.04 19.95 -22.42
N GLY A 18 5.25 21.05 -21.67
CA GLY A 18 4.74 22.39 -22.00
C GLY A 18 3.39 22.76 -21.36
N GLY A 19 2.77 21.85 -20.62
CA GLY A 19 1.57 22.09 -19.81
C GLY A 19 1.86 22.85 -18.52
N LYS A 20 0.84 23.54 -17.98
CA LYS A 20 0.98 24.34 -16.73
C LYS A 20 1.43 23.50 -15.53
N PHE A 21 1.13 22.20 -15.52
CA PHE A 21 1.42 21.26 -14.45
C PHE A 21 2.45 20.20 -14.85
N GLU A 22 3.35 20.48 -15.79
CA GLU A 22 4.41 19.56 -16.25
C GLU A 22 5.21 18.94 -15.08
N LYS A 23 5.45 19.71 -14.01
CA LYS A 23 6.16 19.22 -12.82
C LYS A 23 5.40 18.13 -12.04
N LEU A 24 4.08 18.05 -12.18
CA LEU A 24 3.21 17.07 -11.52
C LEU A 24 2.87 15.88 -12.42
N TYR A 25 3.47 15.82 -13.61
CA TYR A 25 3.33 14.69 -14.53
C TYR A 25 3.53 13.32 -13.86
N PRO A 26 4.57 13.09 -13.02
CA PRO A 26 4.78 11.79 -12.40
C PRO A 26 3.63 11.32 -11.50
N LEU A 27 2.90 12.25 -10.87
CA LEU A 27 1.75 11.91 -10.03
C LEU A 27 0.51 11.57 -10.84
N TYR A 28 0.30 12.26 -11.97
CA TYR A 28 -0.78 11.97 -12.91
C TYR A 28 -0.57 10.60 -13.56
N GLU A 29 0.64 10.35 -14.03
CA GLU A 29 1.03 9.10 -14.69
C GLU A 29 0.96 7.89 -13.75
N ALA A 30 1.38 8.03 -12.48
CA ALA A 30 1.24 6.97 -11.50
C ALA A 30 -0.24 6.55 -11.32
N GLN A 31 -1.17 7.51 -11.33
CA GLN A 31 -2.60 7.23 -11.23
C GLN A 31 -3.20 6.63 -12.52
N ASP A 32 -2.83 7.15 -13.70
CA ASP A 32 -3.31 6.59 -14.97
C ASP A 32 -2.79 5.16 -15.17
N THR A 33 -1.49 4.96 -14.93
CA THR A 33 -0.83 3.66 -15.04
C THR A 33 -1.37 2.68 -13.99
N PHE A 34 -1.70 3.13 -12.76
CA PHE A 34 -2.34 2.27 -11.75
C PHE A 34 -3.68 1.70 -12.22
N LEU A 35 -4.51 2.50 -12.90
CA LEU A 35 -5.85 2.10 -13.35
C LEU A 35 -5.86 1.45 -14.75
N TYR A 36 -4.93 1.82 -15.62
CA TYR A 36 -4.89 1.43 -17.02
C TYR A 36 -3.50 0.98 -17.46
N THR A 37 -3.45 0.01 -18.37
CA THR A 37 -2.19 -0.44 -18.97
C THR A 37 -1.64 0.62 -19.92
N PRO A 38 -0.32 0.90 -19.89
CA PRO A 38 0.32 1.77 -20.86
C PRO A 38 0.07 1.28 -22.30
N GLY A 39 -0.21 2.20 -23.21
CA GLY A 39 -0.47 1.90 -24.63
C GLY A 39 0.79 1.81 -25.49
N GLU A 40 1.98 1.91 -24.88
CA GLU A 40 3.25 1.93 -25.60
C GLU A 40 3.55 0.58 -26.24
N VAL A 41 3.90 0.60 -27.52
CA VAL A 41 4.28 -0.59 -28.28
C VAL A 41 5.69 -0.41 -28.82
N THR A 42 6.46 -1.51 -28.85
CA THR A 42 7.80 -1.47 -29.45
C THR A 42 7.70 -1.27 -30.96
N HIS A 43 8.21 -0.15 -31.47
CA HIS A 43 8.23 0.16 -32.89
C HIS A 43 9.47 -0.38 -33.63
N GLU A 44 10.56 -0.66 -32.90
CA GLU A 44 11.83 -1.14 -33.45
C GLU A 44 12.19 -2.56 -32.97
N ALA A 45 13.17 -3.19 -33.62
CA ALA A 45 13.66 -4.51 -33.24
C ALA A 45 14.50 -4.44 -31.95
N SER A 46 14.02 -5.07 -30.87
CA SER A 46 14.77 -5.19 -29.63
C SER A 46 15.79 -6.33 -29.69
N HIS A 47 16.92 -6.16 -29.00
CA HIS A 47 17.98 -7.19 -28.91
C HIS A 47 17.50 -8.48 -28.22
N VAL A 48 16.60 -8.35 -27.24
CA VAL A 48 15.91 -9.45 -26.56
C VAL A 48 14.45 -9.04 -26.37
N ARG A 49 13.51 -9.98 -26.54
CA ARG A 49 12.10 -9.80 -26.19
C ARG A 49 11.85 -10.58 -24.91
N ASP A 50 11.64 -9.85 -23.81
CA ASP A 50 11.21 -10.42 -22.54
C ASP A 50 9.69 -10.23 -22.38
N SER A 51 9.05 -11.19 -21.73
CA SER A 51 7.64 -11.11 -21.35
C SER A 51 7.45 -10.63 -19.91
N ILE A 52 8.55 -10.44 -19.16
CA ILE A 52 8.48 -9.93 -17.79
C ILE A 52 8.13 -8.45 -17.79
N ASP A 53 7.05 -8.13 -17.08
CA ASP A 53 6.62 -6.77 -16.84
C ASP A 53 6.88 -6.44 -15.36
N LEU A 54 7.71 -5.42 -15.10
CA LEU A 54 8.15 -5.07 -13.75
C LEU A 54 6.96 -4.78 -12.83
N LYS A 55 5.95 -4.08 -13.36
CA LYS A 55 4.72 -3.76 -12.65
C LYS A 55 3.93 -5.01 -12.25
N ARG A 56 3.77 -5.95 -13.17
CA ARG A 56 3.14 -7.25 -12.89
C ARG A 56 3.92 -8.04 -11.83
N MET A 57 5.24 -8.07 -11.92
CA MET A 57 6.09 -8.74 -10.93
C MET A 57 5.89 -8.14 -9.54
N MET A 58 5.92 -6.81 -9.41
CA MET A 58 5.74 -6.13 -8.12
C MET A 58 4.34 -6.36 -7.54
N SER A 59 3.29 -6.36 -8.36
CA SER A 59 1.93 -6.67 -7.93
C SER A 59 1.78 -8.13 -7.45
N MET A 60 2.45 -9.08 -8.10
CA MET A 60 2.46 -10.48 -7.66
C MET A 60 3.09 -10.63 -6.27
N VAL A 61 4.16 -9.88 -5.98
CA VAL A 61 4.79 -9.88 -4.65
C VAL A 61 3.83 -9.41 -3.57
N ILE A 62 3.04 -8.36 -3.81
CA ILE A 62 2.02 -7.88 -2.87
C ILE A 62 1.00 -8.98 -2.56
N VAL A 63 0.52 -9.69 -3.58
CA VAL A 63 -0.42 -10.81 -3.39
C VAL A 63 0.24 -11.95 -2.59
N ALA A 64 1.51 -12.25 -2.85
CA ALA A 64 2.28 -13.26 -2.12
C ALA A 64 2.54 -12.88 -0.65
N LEU A 65 2.54 -11.58 -0.32
CA LEU A 65 2.70 -11.08 1.05
C LEU A 65 1.40 -11.13 1.87
N LEU A 66 0.22 -11.23 1.24
CA LEU A 66 -1.05 -11.26 1.98
C LEU A 66 -1.11 -12.35 3.06
N PRO A 67 -0.74 -13.63 2.79
CA PRO A 67 -0.73 -14.67 3.82
C PRO A 67 0.23 -14.34 4.98
N CYS A 68 1.38 -13.75 4.67
CA CYS A 68 2.36 -13.33 5.66
C CYS A 68 1.81 -12.21 6.56
N VAL A 69 1.12 -11.22 5.97
CA VAL A 69 0.44 -10.16 6.72
C VAL A 69 -0.63 -10.74 7.62
N PHE A 70 -1.50 -11.62 7.12
CA PHE A 70 -2.53 -12.25 7.96
C PHE A 70 -1.94 -13.01 9.15
N MET A 71 -0.85 -13.76 8.91
CA MET A 71 -0.16 -14.48 9.98
C MET A 71 0.50 -13.51 10.99
N ALA A 72 1.12 -12.44 10.52
CA ALA A 72 1.73 -11.42 11.38
C ALA A 72 0.70 -10.72 12.28
N LEU A 73 -0.46 -10.35 11.70
CA LEU A 73 -1.58 -9.77 12.43
C LEU A 73 -2.09 -10.72 13.51
N TYR A 74 -2.38 -11.97 13.13
CA TYR A 74 -2.86 -12.97 14.07
C TYR A 74 -1.86 -13.24 15.19
N ASN A 75 -0.59 -13.47 14.85
CA ASN A 75 0.45 -13.81 15.83
C ASN A 75 0.70 -12.66 16.81
N THR A 76 0.76 -11.42 16.33
CA THR A 76 0.95 -10.24 17.19
C THR A 76 -0.19 -10.08 18.18
N GLY A 77 -1.44 -10.21 17.73
CA GLY A 77 -2.60 -10.11 18.62
C GLY A 77 -2.74 -11.30 19.57
N TYR A 78 -2.44 -12.52 19.12
CA TYR A 78 -2.44 -13.71 19.97
C TYR A 78 -1.44 -13.57 21.12
N GLN A 79 -0.21 -13.13 20.84
CA GLN A 79 0.80 -12.92 21.88
C GLN A 79 0.41 -11.78 22.82
N ALA A 80 -0.17 -10.68 22.31
CA ALA A 80 -0.66 -9.57 23.13
C ALA A 80 -1.79 -10.01 24.08
N ASN A 81 -2.81 -10.70 23.56
CA ASN A 81 -3.94 -11.17 24.37
C ASN A 81 -3.52 -12.27 25.37
N SER A 82 -2.63 -13.17 24.97
CA SER A 82 -2.09 -14.22 25.85
C SER A 82 -1.29 -13.62 27.02
N ALA A 83 -0.42 -12.64 26.73
CA ALA A 83 0.34 -11.93 27.77
C ALA A 83 -0.58 -11.16 28.73
N MET A 84 -1.62 -10.50 28.21
CA MET A 84 -2.60 -9.80 29.04
C MET A 84 -3.38 -10.75 29.95
N SER A 85 -3.80 -11.90 29.43
CA SER A 85 -4.49 -12.93 30.21
C SER A 85 -3.58 -13.46 31.34
N ALA A 86 -2.30 -13.69 31.06
CA ALA A 86 -1.32 -14.12 32.07
C ALA A 86 -1.08 -13.05 33.15
N MET A 87 -1.21 -11.77 32.82
CA MET A 87 -1.06 -10.64 33.75
C MET A 87 -2.36 -10.27 34.49
N GLY A 88 -3.50 -10.92 34.17
CA GLY A 88 -4.81 -10.59 34.75
C GLY A 88 -5.36 -9.23 34.32
N ILE A 89 -5.01 -8.77 33.12
CA ILE A 89 -5.48 -7.50 32.55
C ILE A 89 -6.64 -7.77 31.59
N ASP A 90 -7.86 -7.44 32.03
CA ASP A 90 -9.10 -7.71 31.25
C ASP A 90 -9.39 -6.66 30.16
N THR A 91 -8.69 -5.51 30.19
CA THR A 91 -8.91 -4.40 29.24
C THR A 91 -7.61 -3.90 28.65
N VAL A 92 -7.56 -3.75 27.33
CA VAL A 92 -6.38 -3.18 26.64
C VAL A 92 -6.23 -1.70 27.04
N PRO A 93 -5.07 -1.26 27.53
CA PRO A 93 -4.87 0.14 27.88
C PRO A 93 -4.78 1.05 26.65
N GLY A 94 -5.28 2.28 26.79
CA GLY A 94 -5.14 3.35 25.80
C GLY A 94 -6.14 3.29 24.64
N TRP A 95 -5.81 3.98 23.54
CA TRP A 95 -6.72 4.14 22.40
C TRP A 95 -7.08 2.81 21.72
N ARG A 96 -6.16 1.83 21.73
CA ARG A 96 -6.41 0.50 21.15
C ARG A 96 -7.57 -0.20 21.85
N GLY A 97 -7.62 -0.14 23.18
CA GLY A 97 -8.73 -0.68 23.96
C GLY A 97 -10.04 0.05 23.70
N SER A 98 -10.02 1.37 23.56
CA SER A 98 -11.24 2.11 23.20
C SER A 98 -11.81 1.70 21.84
N VAL A 99 -10.95 1.40 20.86
CA VAL A 99 -11.38 0.92 19.55
C VAL A 99 -11.90 -0.52 19.63
N MET A 100 -11.22 -1.41 20.36
CA MET A 100 -11.71 -2.78 20.57
C MET A 100 -13.06 -2.81 21.30
N ALA A 101 -13.23 -1.96 22.31
CA ALA A 101 -14.50 -1.80 23.02
C ALA A 101 -15.61 -1.25 22.12
N ALA A 102 -15.31 -0.29 21.24
CA ALA A 102 -16.27 0.24 20.28
C ALA A 102 -16.72 -0.80 19.24
N ILE A 103 -15.84 -1.73 18.87
CA ILE A 103 -16.14 -2.86 17.96
C ILE A 103 -16.86 -3.99 18.71
N GLY A 104 -16.88 -3.96 20.05
CA GLY A 104 -17.52 -4.98 20.89
C GLY A 104 -16.71 -6.26 21.04
N VAL A 105 -15.38 -6.19 20.89
CA VAL A 105 -14.48 -7.34 20.95
C VAL A 105 -13.63 -7.28 22.21
N ALA A 106 -13.79 -8.28 23.09
CA ALA A 106 -12.98 -8.45 24.28
C ALA A 106 -11.60 -9.04 23.93
N PRO A 107 -10.52 -8.70 24.68
CA PRO A 107 -9.17 -9.22 24.46
C PRO A 107 -9.05 -10.68 24.91
N GLU A 108 -9.63 -11.58 24.13
CA GLU A 108 -9.57 -13.02 24.36
C GLU A 108 -8.54 -13.68 23.43
N ALA A 109 -7.65 -14.51 23.98
CA ALA A 109 -6.62 -15.20 23.20
C ALA A 109 -7.15 -16.37 22.37
N SER A 110 -8.28 -16.97 22.76
CA SER A 110 -8.93 -18.07 22.04
C SER A 110 -9.69 -17.62 20.80
N SER A 111 -10.09 -16.34 20.74
CA SER A 111 -10.87 -15.80 19.64
C SER A 111 -9.97 -15.29 18.52
N LEU A 112 -10.13 -15.88 17.34
CA LEU A 112 -9.38 -15.49 16.13
C LEU A 112 -9.64 -14.02 15.77
N VAL A 113 -10.89 -13.56 15.90
CA VAL A 113 -11.29 -12.18 15.56
C VAL A 113 -10.66 -11.19 16.52
N SER A 114 -10.64 -11.50 17.83
CA SER A 114 -9.97 -10.68 18.84
C SER A 114 -8.48 -10.52 18.53
N ASN A 115 -7.80 -11.62 18.21
CA ASN A 115 -6.38 -11.59 17.87
C ASN A 115 -6.11 -10.80 16.59
N LEU A 116 -6.91 -10.98 15.54
CA LEU A 116 -6.75 -10.21 14.29
C LEU A 116 -6.99 -8.72 14.49
N VAL A 117 -8.04 -8.32 15.21
CA VAL A 117 -8.35 -6.91 15.46
C VAL A 117 -7.26 -6.27 16.31
N HIS A 118 -6.83 -6.94 17.39
CA HIS A 118 -5.77 -6.40 18.25
C HIS A 118 -4.44 -6.27 17.47
N GLY A 119 -4.05 -7.26 16.69
CA GLY A 119 -2.88 -7.19 15.82
C GLY A 119 -2.98 -6.08 14.76
N ALA A 120 -4.16 -5.90 14.15
CA ALA A 120 -4.41 -4.84 13.19
C ALA A 120 -4.25 -3.45 13.80
N LEU A 121 -4.63 -3.25 15.06
CA LEU A 121 -4.42 -1.98 15.79
C LEU A 121 -2.95 -1.68 16.10
N TYR A 122 -2.06 -2.65 16.02
CA TYR A 122 -0.61 -2.42 16.03
C TYR A 122 -0.06 -2.15 14.64
N PHE A 123 -0.45 -2.96 13.65
CA PHE A 123 0.09 -2.90 12.30
C PHE A 123 -0.40 -1.69 11.48
N LEU A 124 -1.71 -1.43 11.46
CA LEU A 124 -2.31 -0.39 10.61
C LEU A 124 -1.71 1.00 10.81
N PRO A 125 -1.51 1.50 12.06
CA PRO A 125 -0.88 2.81 12.26
C PRO A 125 0.54 2.87 11.69
N VAL A 126 1.33 1.81 11.85
CA VAL A 126 2.71 1.73 11.35
C VAL A 126 2.71 1.69 9.83
N TYR A 127 1.85 0.86 9.23
CA TYR A 127 1.68 0.78 7.78
C TYR A 127 1.25 2.13 7.18
N ILE A 128 0.27 2.82 7.78
CA ILE A 128 -0.20 4.12 7.31
C ILE A 128 0.93 5.15 7.34
N VAL A 129 1.70 5.22 8.44
CA VAL A 129 2.82 6.16 8.54
C VAL A 129 3.92 5.82 7.52
N CYS A 130 4.25 4.54 7.35
CA CYS A 130 5.23 4.09 6.37
C CYS A 130 4.83 4.50 4.94
N MET A 131 3.58 4.21 4.55
CA MET A 131 3.05 4.54 3.22
C MET A 131 2.96 6.05 3.00
N ALA A 132 2.49 6.81 3.99
CA ALA A 132 2.34 8.26 3.86
C ALA A 132 3.68 8.97 3.76
N VAL A 133 4.62 8.68 4.66
CA VAL A 133 5.94 9.33 4.68
C VAL A 133 6.79 8.85 3.51
N GLY A 134 6.82 7.53 3.26
CA GLY A 134 7.57 6.95 2.15
C GLY A 134 7.06 7.46 0.80
N GLY A 135 5.74 7.46 0.59
CA GLY A 135 5.13 7.91 -0.66
C GLY A 135 5.31 9.40 -0.90
N ALA A 136 5.29 10.20 0.16
CA ALA A 136 5.59 11.63 0.07
C ALA A 136 7.03 11.89 -0.38
N TRP A 137 8.01 11.17 0.18
CA TRP A 137 9.41 11.31 -0.22
C TRP A 137 9.68 10.76 -1.62
N GLU A 138 9.14 9.58 -1.95
CA GLU A 138 9.23 8.98 -3.29
C GLU A 138 8.68 9.97 -4.34
N GLY A 139 7.46 10.48 -4.12
CA GLY A 139 6.83 11.45 -4.99
C GLY A 139 7.63 12.75 -5.12
N LEU A 140 8.15 13.27 -4.01
CA LEU A 140 9.00 14.47 -4.02
C LEU A 140 10.26 14.27 -4.88
N PHE A 141 10.97 13.16 -4.70
CA PHE A 141 12.17 12.87 -5.49
C PHE A 141 11.85 12.62 -6.96
N CYS A 142 10.73 11.96 -7.28
CA CYS A 142 10.27 11.77 -8.65
C CYS A 142 9.98 13.12 -9.34
N ILE A 143 9.34 14.07 -8.63
CA ILE A 143 9.08 15.43 -9.13
C ILE A 143 10.39 16.20 -9.36
N ILE A 144 11.32 16.14 -8.42
CA ILE A 144 12.62 16.85 -8.53
C ILE A 144 13.44 16.28 -9.68
N ARG A 145 13.50 14.96 -9.83
CA ARG A 145 14.31 14.26 -10.82
C ARG A 145 13.62 14.04 -12.15
N ARG A 146 12.32 14.36 -12.25
CA ARG A 146 11.48 14.20 -13.45
C ARG A 146 11.51 12.77 -14.00
N HIS A 147 11.38 11.78 -13.12
CA HIS A 147 11.14 10.40 -13.51
C HIS A 147 9.81 9.90 -12.93
N GLU A 148 9.30 8.84 -13.52
CA GLU A 148 8.04 8.20 -13.12
C GLU A 148 8.18 7.56 -11.73
N ILE A 149 7.05 7.42 -11.03
CA ILE A 149 7.03 6.73 -9.74
C ILE A 149 7.19 5.23 -10.00
N ASN A 150 8.19 4.62 -9.38
CA ASN A 150 8.40 3.18 -9.51
C ASN A 150 7.43 2.40 -8.62
N GLU A 151 6.82 1.35 -9.17
CA GLU A 151 5.90 0.47 -8.43
C GLU A 151 6.57 -0.28 -7.28
N GLY A 152 7.91 -0.36 -7.29
CA GLY A 152 8.68 -0.94 -6.19
C GLY A 152 8.37 -0.31 -4.82
N PHE A 153 7.98 0.97 -4.77
CA PHE A 153 7.60 1.61 -3.51
C PHE A 153 6.42 0.91 -2.82
N LEU A 154 5.40 0.47 -3.56
CA LEU A 154 4.24 -0.22 -2.97
C LEU A 154 4.66 -1.52 -2.28
N VAL A 155 5.65 -2.21 -2.84
CA VAL A 155 6.20 -3.45 -2.27
C VAL A 155 7.05 -3.14 -1.04
N THR A 156 7.97 -2.18 -1.14
CA THR A 156 8.82 -1.78 -0.02
C THR A 156 8.01 -1.24 1.15
N GLY A 157 6.97 -0.44 0.87
CA GLY A 157 6.05 0.11 1.87
C GLY A 157 5.22 -0.93 2.60
N MET A 158 5.02 -2.11 2.01
CA MET A 158 4.35 -3.25 2.66
C MET A 158 5.33 -4.16 3.41
N LEU A 159 6.57 -4.30 2.91
CA LEU A 159 7.63 -5.10 3.54
C LEU A 159 8.23 -4.44 4.79
N PHE A 160 8.35 -3.11 4.81
CA PHE A 160 8.97 -2.40 5.92
C PHE A 160 8.19 -2.47 7.26
N PRO A 161 6.85 -2.39 7.29
CA PRO A 161 6.07 -2.50 8.53
C PRO A 161 5.72 -3.94 8.94
N LEU A 162 6.01 -4.93 8.08
CA LEU A 162 5.85 -6.36 8.35
C LEU A 162 6.94 -6.86 9.30
#